data_AF-A0A514XNG1-F1
#
_entry.id   AF-A0A514XNG1-F1
#
_cell.length_a   1.000
_cell.length_b   1.000
_cell.length_c   1.000
_cell.angle_alpha   90.00
_cell.angle_beta   90.00
_cell.angle_gamma   90.00
#
_symmetry.space_group_name_H-M   'P 1'
#
loop_
_entity.id
_entity.type
_entity.pdbx_description
1 polymer ?
#
loop_
_entity_poly.entity_id
_entity_poly.type
_entity_poly.pdbx_seq_one_letter_code
_entity_poly.pdbx_strand_id
1 'polypeptide(L)'
;MTTRLIVFFFTLVLPTLAWTQDADFAALFKQGTQHYTAKEYEQSRDAFAKALEQDPHNATTLTNLALAQFQLGKKPLAIGLFRKALNSDPELTPARAGLKFALTQMEIKEIPHQIETYESVRAKLLAPVSVIAYLIMTALFLFAAGWILIGFMGQRRRALAEEKALPGFPMIGTFLALCFLVSLTLLSLKMYDQSIVRATVVDDKVSLQSAPGDNQVALLDLYGGMEVIVQNENNDWVQVTYPGSITGWVKKSAVLRTN
;
A
#
# COMPACT_ATOMS: atom_id res chain seq x y z
N MET A 1 -46.09 22.51 13.09
CA MET A 1 -45.37 23.15 11.97
C MET A 1 -43.94 23.58 12.40
N THR A 2 -43.30 22.84 13.29
CA THR A 2 -42.03 23.23 13.96
C THR A 2 -40.90 22.21 13.80
N THR A 3 -41.20 20.99 13.34
CA THR A 3 -40.21 19.93 13.11
C THR A 3 -39.52 20.01 11.74
N ARG A 4 -40.06 20.77 10.78
CA ARG A 4 -39.43 20.98 9.46
C ARG A 4 -38.33 22.05 9.45
N LEU A 5 -38.25 22.92 10.46
CA LEU A 5 -37.26 24.00 10.52
C LEU A 5 -35.91 23.53 11.09
N ILE A 6 -35.90 22.51 11.95
CA ILE A 6 -34.69 22.03 12.64
C ILE A 6 -33.79 21.21 11.69
N VAL A 7 -34.39 20.51 10.71
CA VAL A 7 -33.64 19.70 9.74
C VAL A 7 -32.87 20.57 8.74
N PHE A 8 -33.38 21.76 8.40
CA PHE A 8 -32.73 22.68 7.46
C PHE A 8 -31.54 23.45 8.09
N PHE A 9 -31.56 23.62 9.40
CA PHE A 9 -30.49 24.32 10.13
C PHE A 9 -29.24 23.43 10.33
N PHE A 10 -29.43 22.10 10.35
CA PHE A 10 -28.34 21.14 10.50
C PHE A 10 -27.54 20.90 9.21
N THR A 11 -28.13 21.17 8.05
CA THR A 11 -27.48 20.99 6.73
C THR A 11 -26.64 22.19 6.30
N LEU A 12 -26.74 23.36 6.95
CA LEU A 12 -26.08 24.59 6.49
C LEU A 12 -24.81 24.99 7.27
N VAL A 13 -24.54 24.36 8.42
CA VAL A 13 -23.42 24.75 9.31
C VAL A 13 -22.20 23.81 9.19
N LEU A 14 -22.29 22.72 8.43
CA LEU A 14 -21.23 21.71 8.33
C LEU A 14 -20.24 21.76 7.14
N PRO A 15 -20.23 22.73 6.19
CA PRO A 15 -19.12 22.80 5.26
C PRO A 15 -17.94 23.65 5.74
N THR A 16 -18.06 24.57 6.70
CA THR A 16 -17.00 25.58 6.91
C THR A 16 -15.70 25.06 7.55
N LEU A 17 -15.72 23.88 8.18
CA LEU A 17 -14.53 23.26 8.79
C LEU A 17 -13.69 22.42 7.80
N ALA A 18 -14.28 21.95 6.70
CA ALA A 18 -13.54 21.17 5.70
C ALA A 18 -12.60 22.06 4.85
N TRP A 19 -12.98 23.32 4.64
CA TRP A 19 -12.23 24.24 3.78
C TRP A 19 -10.95 24.79 4.44
N THR A 20 -10.87 24.80 5.77
CA THR A 20 -9.68 25.29 6.49
C THR A 20 -8.56 24.24 6.49
N GLN A 21 -8.90 22.96 6.63
CA GLN A 21 -7.92 21.88 6.72
C GLN A 21 -7.20 21.66 5.37
N ASP A 22 -7.91 21.78 4.25
CA ASP A 22 -7.32 21.71 2.91
C ASP A 22 -6.36 22.87 2.61
N ALA A 23 -6.67 24.08 3.11
CA ALA A 23 -5.84 25.26 2.91
C ALA A 23 -4.52 25.18 3.68
N ASP A 24 -4.56 24.70 4.93
CA ASP A 24 -3.38 24.52 5.76
C ASP A 24 -2.47 23.41 5.20
N PHE A 25 -3.04 22.31 4.70
CA PHE A 25 -2.29 21.24 4.03
C PHE A 25 -1.53 21.77 2.82
N ALA A 26 -2.24 22.47 1.93
CA ALA A 26 -1.66 23.02 0.72
C ALA A 26 -0.54 24.03 1.02
N ALA A 27 -0.71 24.83 2.07
CA ALA A 27 0.31 25.77 2.54
C ALA A 27 1.56 25.05 3.05
N LEU A 28 1.42 24.03 3.91
CA LEU A 28 2.52 23.22 4.43
C LEU A 28 3.25 22.46 3.33
N PHE A 29 2.51 21.87 2.38
CA PHE A 29 3.07 21.18 1.23
C PHE A 29 3.88 22.13 0.34
N LYS A 30 3.33 23.33 0.06
CA LYS A 30 4.02 24.36 -0.72
C LYS A 30 5.28 24.84 0.00
N GLN A 31 5.20 25.07 1.31
CA GLN A 31 6.35 25.46 2.14
C GLN A 31 7.45 24.38 2.09
N GLY A 32 7.09 23.11 2.27
CA GLY A 32 8.04 22.00 2.20
C GLY A 32 8.73 21.90 0.84
N THR A 33 7.98 22.15 -0.24
CA THR A 33 8.51 22.18 -1.61
C THR A 33 9.45 23.36 -1.83
N GLN A 34 9.11 24.55 -1.32
CA GLN A 34 9.97 25.74 -1.39
C GLN A 34 11.29 25.51 -0.66
N HIS A 35 11.24 25.04 0.58
CA HIS A 35 12.45 24.69 1.33
C HIS A 35 13.28 23.60 0.61
N TYR A 36 12.63 22.60 0.01
CA TYR A 36 13.34 21.59 -0.79
C TYR A 36 14.09 22.22 -1.97
N THR A 37 13.43 23.11 -2.73
CA THR A 37 14.08 23.82 -3.86
C THR A 37 15.19 24.75 -3.41
N ALA A 38 15.08 25.32 -2.21
CA ALA A 38 16.11 26.13 -1.56
C ALA A 38 17.27 25.27 -0.99
N LYS A 39 17.20 23.94 -1.07
CA LYS A 39 18.12 22.97 -0.45
C LYS A 39 18.13 23.01 1.08
N GLU A 40 17.10 23.58 1.67
CA GLU A 40 16.82 23.65 3.10
C GLU A 40 16.11 22.36 3.54
N TYR A 41 16.82 21.24 3.47
CA TYR A 41 16.20 19.91 3.59
C TYR A 41 15.63 19.61 4.98
N GLU A 42 16.17 20.20 6.05
CA GLU A 42 15.62 20.04 7.40
C GLU A 42 14.28 20.75 7.55
N GLN A 43 14.18 22.00 7.11
CA GLN A 43 12.92 22.75 7.10
C GLN A 43 11.89 22.09 6.17
N SER A 44 12.36 21.57 5.02
CA SER A 44 11.53 20.82 4.08
C SER A 44 10.93 19.57 4.73
N ARG A 45 11.77 18.78 5.42
CA ARG A 45 11.33 17.61 6.20
C ARG A 45 10.25 18.00 7.21
N ASP A 46 10.47 19.06 7.99
CA ASP A 46 9.54 19.46 9.05
C ASP A 46 8.20 19.94 8.50
N ALA A 47 8.21 20.70 7.40
CA ALA A 47 6.99 21.13 6.73
C ALA A 47 6.20 19.94 6.15
N PHE A 48 6.87 18.98 5.50
CA PHE A 48 6.20 17.78 5.00
C PHE A 48 5.73 16.85 6.12
N ALA A 49 6.47 16.74 7.22
CA ALA A 49 6.02 15.97 8.39
C ALA A 49 4.72 16.55 8.97
N LYS A 50 4.62 17.88 9.10
CA LYS A 50 3.38 18.56 9.52
C LYS A 50 2.24 18.37 8.51
N ALA A 51 2.52 18.40 7.21
CA ALA A 51 1.51 18.12 6.19
C ALA A 51 0.96 16.68 6.33
N LEU A 52 1.81 15.72 6.67
CA LEU A 52 1.40 14.33 6.93
C LEU A 52 0.65 14.13 8.25
N GLU A 53 0.71 15.06 9.21
CA GLU A 53 -0.17 15.02 10.38
C GLU A 53 -1.64 15.24 9.97
N GLN A 54 -1.88 15.96 8.87
CA GLN A 54 -3.22 16.21 8.33
C GLN A 54 -3.69 15.10 7.39
N ASP A 55 -2.80 14.58 6.53
CA ASP A 55 -3.05 13.42 5.67
C ASP A 55 -1.88 12.42 5.76
N PRO A 56 -1.95 11.45 6.69
CA PRO A 56 -0.86 10.49 6.94
C PRO A 56 -0.53 9.54 5.77
N HIS A 57 -1.44 9.44 4.79
CA HIS A 57 -1.36 8.53 3.66
C HIS A 57 -1.13 9.26 2.33
N ASN A 58 -0.87 10.58 2.37
CA ASN A 58 -0.64 11.35 1.17
C ASN A 58 0.63 10.87 0.43
N ALA A 59 0.46 10.09 -0.65
CA ALA A 59 1.58 9.45 -1.35
C ALA A 59 2.58 10.48 -1.90
N THR A 60 2.11 11.62 -2.40
CA THR A 60 2.97 12.71 -2.91
C THR A 60 3.80 13.33 -1.79
N THR A 61 3.19 13.62 -0.64
CA THR A 61 3.90 14.20 0.52
C THR A 61 4.89 13.21 1.12
N LEU A 62 4.52 11.92 1.23
CA LEU A 62 5.43 10.85 1.63
C LEU A 62 6.64 10.75 0.69
N THR A 63 6.43 10.89 -0.62
CA THR A 63 7.49 10.88 -1.64
C THR A 63 8.43 12.08 -1.48
N ASN A 64 7.88 13.27 -1.26
CA ASN A 64 8.69 14.48 -1.08
C ASN A 64 9.46 14.47 0.24
N LEU A 65 8.86 13.96 1.32
CA LEU A 65 9.55 13.71 2.57
C LEU A 65 10.68 12.68 2.38
N ALA A 66 10.44 11.61 1.63
CA ALA A 66 11.47 10.61 1.31
C ALA A 66 12.66 11.26 0.57
N LEU A 67 12.39 12.13 -0.42
CA LEU A 67 13.43 12.88 -1.12
C LEU A 67 14.21 13.79 -0.18
N ALA A 68 13.54 14.54 0.70
CA ALA A 68 14.21 15.39 1.70
C ALA A 68 15.11 14.55 2.63
N GLN A 69 14.61 13.41 3.14
CA GLN A 69 15.38 12.50 3.99
C GLN A 69 16.57 11.88 3.26
N PHE A 70 16.40 11.57 1.97
CA PHE A 70 17.49 11.09 1.12
C PHE A 70 18.62 12.12 1.01
N GLN A 71 18.28 13.40 0.80
CA GLN A 71 19.25 14.50 0.75
C GLN A 71 19.94 14.75 2.10
N LEU A 72 19.23 14.48 3.21
CA LEU A 72 19.79 14.51 4.56
C LEU A 72 20.69 13.29 4.88
N GLY A 73 20.93 12.39 3.92
CA GLY A 73 21.74 11.20 4.09
C GLY A 73 21.04 10.03 4.79
N LYS A 74 19.78 10.19 5.22
CA LYS A 74 18.97 9.15 5.86
C LYS A 74 18.35 8.22 4.80
N LYS A 75 19.19 7.58 4.00
CA LYS A 75 18.78 6.75 2.85
C LYS A 75 17.85 5.57 3.25
N PRO A 76 18.11 4.81 4.34
CA PRO A 76 17.20 3.73 4.75
C PRO A 76 15.79 4.23 5.08
N LEU A 77 15.68 5.36 5.77
CA LEU A 77 14.41 6.01 6.08
C LEU A 77 13.69 6.47 4.81
N ALA A 78 14.42 7.06 3.86
CA ALA A 78 13.86 7.45 2.56
C ALA A 78 13.26 6.26 1.81
N ILE A 79 13.93 5.11 1.79
CA ILE A 79 13.43 3.87 1.18
C ILE A 79 12.11 3.44 1.84
N GLY A 80 12.05 3.47 3.18
CA GLY A 80 10.82 3.15 3.91
C GLY A 80 9.67 4.10 3.56
N LEU A 81 9.93 5.40 3.45
CA LEU A 81 8.94 6.39 3.06
C LEU A 81 8.47 6.24 1.60
N PHE A 82 9.37 5.92 0.65
CA PHE A 82 8.95 5.62 -0.72
C PHE A 82 8.09 4.35 -0.80
N ARG A 83 8.41 3.31 -0.04
CA ARG A 83 7.55 2.11 0.07
C ARG A 83 6.19 2.46 0.65
N LYS A 84 6.15 3.31 1.68
CA LYS A 84 4.89 3.79 2.27
C LYS A 84 4.06 4.62 1.28
N ALA A 85 4.71 5.46 0.48
CA ALA A 85 4.07 6.18 -0.61
C ALA A 85 3.48 5.22 -1.65
N LEU A 86 4.22 4.19 -2.07
CA LEU A 86 3.76 3.19 -3.03
C LEU A 86 2.68 2.25 -2.49
N ASN A 87 2.62 2.03 -1.18
CA ASN A 87 1.49 1.32 -0.58
C ASN A 87 0.21 2.16 -0.59
N SER A 88 0.34 3.49 -0.50
CA SER A 88 -0.78 4.42 -0.59
C SER A 88 -1.22 4.64 -2.05
N ASP A 89 -0.26 4.82 -2.95
CA ASP A 89 -0.46 4.91 -4.40
C ASP A 89 0.61 4.08 -5.16
N PRO A 90 0.28 2.84 -5.55
CA PRO A 90 1.19 1.97 -6.28
C PRO A 90 1.63 2.51 -7.64
N GLU A 91 0.85 3.40 -8.25
CA GLU A 91 1.08 3.94 -9.59
C GLU A 91 1.91 5.23 -9.58
N LEU A 92 2.22 5.76 -8.39
CA LEU A 92 2.99 6.98 -8.22
C LEU A 92 4.42 6.84 -8.76
N THR A 93 4.60 7.29 -10.00
CA THR A 93 5.85 7.16 -10.74
C THR A 93 7.03 7.84 -10.04
N PRO A 94 6.90 9.06 -9.46
CA PRO A 94 7.96 9.68 -8.68
C PRO A 94 8.43 8.83 -7.48
N ALA A 95 7.51 8.19 -6.76
CA ALA A 95 7.85 7.31 -5.64
C ALA A 95 8.62 6.07 -6.09
N ARG A 96 8.18 5.45 -7.19
CA ARG A 96 8.83 4.27 -7.78
C ARG A 96 10.24 4.59 -8.28
N ALA A 97 10.40 5.73 -8.96
CA ALA A 97 11.70 6.20 -9.43
C ALA A 97 12.63 6.55 -8.25
N GLY A 98 12.12 7.25 -7.24
CA GLY A 98 12.84 7.58 -6.02
C GLY A 98 13.29 6.34 -5.25
N LEU A 99 12.42 5.34 -5.09
CA LEU A 99 12.76 4.06 -4.47
C LEU A 99 13.87 3.36 -5.24
N LYS A 100 13.72 3.19 -6.57
CA LYS A 100 14.73 2.54 -7.40
C LYS A 100 16.07 3.24 -7.29
N PHE A 101 16.08 4.58 -7.37
CA PHE A 101 17.29 5.38 -7.23
C PHE A 101 17.93 5.20 -5.86
N ALA A 102 17.15 5.29 -4.78
CA ALA A 102 17.65 5.13 -3.42
C ALA A 102 18.24 3.72 -3.19
N LEU A 103 17.59 2.68 -3.71
CA LEU A 103 18.10 1.31 -3.67
C LEU A 103 19.41 1.16 -4.45
N THR A 104 19.56 1.78 -5.62
CA THR A 104 20.84 1.71 -6.38
C THR A 104 21.99 2.43 -5.69
N GLN A 105 21.69 3.42 -4.86
CA GLN A 105 22.67 4.21 -4.11
C GLN A 105 23.03 3.57 -2.76
N MET A 106 22.40 2.45 -2.41
CA MET A 106 22.75 1.63 -1.26
C MET A 106 23.24 0.27 -1.75
N GLU A 107 24.38 -0.16 -1.25
CA GLU A 107 24.83 -1.53 -1.46
C GLU A 107 24.08 -2.43 -0.47
N ILE A 108 22.82 -2.73 -0.77
CA ILE A 108 22.03 -3.64 0.06
C ILE A 108 22.62 -5.03 -0.09
N LYS A 109 23.33 -5.48 0.93
CA LYS A 109 23.85 -6.85 1.01
C LYS A 109 22.66 -7.79 1.08
N GLU A 110 22.34 -8.44 -0.03
CA GLU A 110 21.32 -9.48 -0.04
C GLU A 110 21.75 -10.61 0.90
N ILE A 111 20.93 -10.86 1.92
CA ILE A 111 21.15 -11.98 2.83
C ILE A 111 20.60 -13.22 2.11
N PRO A 112 21.35 -14.34 2.08
CA PRO A 112 20.83 -15.58 1.52
C PRO A 112 19.51 -15.94 2.21
N HIS A 113 18.44 -15.95 1.44
CA HIS A 113 17.10 -16.30 1.89
C HIS A 113 16.45 -17.20 0.84
N GLN A 114 15.53 -18.06 1.28
CA GLN A 114 14.77 -18.86 0.32
C GLN A 114 13.75 -17.94 -0.34
N ILE A 115 13.84 -17.78 -1.66
CA ILE A 115 12.86 -17.00 -2.43
C ILE A 115 11.53 -17.73 -2.33
N GLU A 116 10.66 -17.28 -1.43
CA GLU A 116 9.32 -17.80 -1.34
C GLU A 116 8.57 -17.50 -2.65
N THR A 117 7.88 -18.51 -3.17
CA THR A 117 7.09 -18.38 -4.41
C THR A 117 6.12 -17.20 -4.33
N TYR A 118 5.57 -16.94 -3.13
CA TYR A 118 4.67 -15.83 -2.85
C TYR A 118 5.31 -14.46 -3.09
N GLU A 119 6.54 -14.20 -2.63
CA GLU A 119 7.19 -12.89 -2.82
C GLU A 119 7.45 -12.58 -4.30
N SER A 120 7.74 -13.60 -5.11
CA SER A 120 7.88 -13.43 -6.55
C SER A 120 6.55 -13.07 -7.24
N VAL A 121 5.44 -13.66 -6.79
CA VAL A 121 4.09 -13.37 -7.26
C VAL A 121 3.67 -11.98 -6.82
N ARG A 122 3.94 -11.62 -5.58
CA ARG A 122 3.67 -10.30 -5.02
C ARG A 122 4.38 -9.22 -5.82
N ALA A 123 5.69 -9.33 -6.02
CA ALA A 123 6.47 -8.32 -6.71
C ALA A 123 6.01 -8.09 -8.16
N LYS A 124 5.57 -9.14 -8.85
CA LYS A 124 5.15 -9.07 -10.26
C LYS A 124 3.70 -8.66 -10.46
N LEU A 125 2.80 -9.21 -9.64
CA LEU A 125 1.35 -9.09 -9.84
C LEU A 125 0.70 -8.16 -8.82
N LEU A 126 0.97 -8.35 -7.53
CA LEU A 126 0.21 -7.67 -6.46
C LEU A 126 0.73 -6.28 -6.13
N ALA A 127 2.04 -6.09 -6.01
CA ALA A 127 2.67 -4.83 -5.60
C ALA A 127 2.44 -3.65 -6.56
N PRO A 128 2.57 -3.80 -7.90
CA PRO A 128 2.45 -2.65 -8.81
C PRO A 128 1.02 -2.21 -9.08
N VAL A 129 0.02 -3.02 -8.70
CA VAL A 129 -1.40 -2.80 -9.01
C VAL A 129 -2.15 -2.41 -7.74
N SER A 130 -3.00 -1.39 -7.84
CA SER A 130 -3.86 -0.95 -6.74
C SER A 130 -5.00 -1.93 -6.45
N VAL A 131 -5.50 -1.93 -5.22
CA VAL A 131 -6.69 -2.73 -4.85
C VAL A 131 -7.90 -2.32 -5.67
N ILE A 132 -8.04 -1.02 -5.91
CA ILE A 132 -9.12 -0.44 -6.69
C ILE A 132 -9.12 -0.99 -8.12
N ALA A 133 -7.94 -1.13 -8.75
CA ALA A 133 -7.84 -1.73 -10.07
C ALA A 133 -8.32 -3.20 -10.09
N TYR A 134 -7.97 -4.00 -9.07
CA TYR A 134 -8.48 -5.37 -8.93
C TYR A 134 -9.98 -5.43 -8.67
N LEU A 135 -10.53 -4.50 -7.88
CA LEU A 135 -11.96 -4.38 -7.66
C LEU A 135 -12.71 -4.07 -8.96
N ILE A 136 -12.21 -3.12 -9.75
CA ILE A 136 -12.81 -2.74 -11.04
C ILE A 136 -12.76 -3.92 -12.02
N MET A 137 -11.60 -4.60 -12.16
CA MET A 137 -11.50 -5.79 -13.00
C MET A 137 -12.49 -6.88 -12.59
N THR A 138 -12.57 -7.17 -11.29
CA THR A 138 -13.45 -8.21 -10.76
C THR A 138 -14.91 -7.86 -11.01
N ALA A 139 -15.30 -6.61 -10.78
CA ALA A 139 -16.65 -6.12 -11.07
C ALA A 139 -16.96 -6.19 -12.58
N LEU A 140 -16.04 -5.77 -13.44
CA LEU A 140 -16.21 -5.80 -14.90
C LEU A 140 -16.46 -7.22 -15.40
N PHE A 141 -15.64 -8.20 -14.97
CA PHE A 141 -15.85 -9.59 -15.37
C PHE A 141 -17.13 -10.18 -14.78
N LEU A 142 -17.50 -9.82 -13.54
CA LEU A 142 -18.75 -10.24 -12.92
C LEU A 142 -19.97 -9.74 -13.71
N PHE A 143 -20.01 -8.45 -14.04
CA PHE A 143 -21.12 -7.86 -14.79
C PHE A 143 -21.19 -8.41 -16.22
N ALA A 144 -20.06 -8.55 -16.90
CA ALA A 144 -20.02 -9.08 -18.26
C ALA A 144 -20.46 -10.56 -18.31
N ALA A 145 -19.93 -11.40 -17.41
CA ALA A 145 -20.32 -12.81 -17.31
C ALA A 145 -21.79 -12.94 -16.91
N GLY A 146 -22.23 -12.16 -15.91
CA GLY A 146 -23.61 -12.15 -15.43
C GLY A 146 -24.60 -11.77 -16.54
N TRP A 147 -24.33 -10.70 -17.30
CA TRP A 147 -25.20 -10.26 -18.39
C TRP A 147 -25.38 -11.34 -19.46
N ILE A 148 -24.29 -11.98 -19.88
CA ILE A 148 -24.32 -13.03 -20.91
C ILE A 148 -25.02 -14.30 -20.39
N LEU A 149 -24.75 -14.72 -19.16
CA LEU A 149 -25.35 -15.93 -18.59
C LEU A 149 -26.85 -15.74 -18.29
N ILE A 150 -27.26 -14.56 -17.82
CA ILE A 150 -28.69 -14.22 -17.65
C ILE A 150 -29.39 -14.22 -19.01
N GLY A 151 -28.79 -13.60 -20.03
CA GLY A 151 -29.30 -13.60 -21.40
C GLY A 151 -29.43 -15.03 -21.96
N PHE A 152 -28.41 -15.86 -21.77
CA PHE A 152 -28.43 -17.27 -22.17
C PHE A 152 -29.53 -18.07 -21.45
N MET A 153 -29.69 -17.89 -20.13
CA MET A 153 -30.77 -18.52 -19.38
C MET A 153 -32.15 -18.08 -19.90
N GLY A 154 -32.31 -16.81 -20.26
CA GLY A 154 -33.53 -16.29 -20.88
C GLY A 154 -33.82 -16.93 -22.24
N GLN A 155 -32.81 -16.99 -23.13
CA GLN A 155 -32.93 -17.65 -24.44
C GLN A 155 -33.26 -19.13 -24.31
N ARG A 156 -32.59 -19.84 -23.39
CA ARG A 156 -32.84 -21.26 -23.13
C ARG A 156 -34.24 -21.50 -22.61
N ARG A 157 -34.73 -20.66 -21.68
CA ARG A 157 -36.12 -20.73 -21.20
C ARG A 157 -37.13 -20.52 -22.33
N ARG A 158 -36.89 -19.54 -23.22
CA ARG A 158 -37.76 -19.30 -24.39
C ARG A 158 -37.73 -20.45 -25.39
N ALA A 159 -36.56 -21.01 -25.70
CA ALA A 159 -36.43 -22.15 -26.60
C ALA A 159 -37.20 -23.37 -26.09
N LEU A 160 -37.13 -23.65 -24.78
CA LEU A 160 -37.91 -24.72 -24.16
C LEU A 160 -39.43 -24.47 -24.21
N ALA A 161 -39.87 -23.23 -24.03
CA ALA A 161 -41.29 -22.86 -24.10
C ALA A 161 -41.85 -22.91 -25.53
N GLU A 162 -41.02 -22.61 -26.52
CA GLU A 162 -41.38 -22.60 -27.95
C GLU A 162 -41.03 -23.93 -28.66
N GLU A 163 -40.60 -24.97 -27.92
CA GLU A 163 -40.12 -26.26 -28.44
C GLU A 163 -39.04 -26.13 -29.55
N LYS A 164 -38.27 -25.05 -29.52
CA LYS A 164 -37.16 -24.80 -30.45
C LYS A 164 -35.89 -25.52 -29.99
N ALA A 165 -34.98 -25.72 -30.93
CA ALA A 165 -33.65 -26.23 -30.64
C ALA A 165 -32.96 -25.36 -29.56
N LEU A 166 -32.32 -26.03 -28.59
CA LEU A 166 -31.63 -25.35 -27.50
C LEU A 166 -30.49 -24.48 -28.05
N PRO A 167 -30.30 -23.26 -27.50
CA PRO A 167 -29.14 -22.46 -27.85
C PRO A 167 -27.86 -23.22 -27.48
N GLY A 168 -26.85 -23.10 -28.33
CA GLY A 168 -25.53 -23.71 -28.09
C GLY A 168 -24.89 -23.23 -26.78
N PHE A 169 -23.92 -23.98 -26.29
CA PHE A 169 -23.23 -23.67 -25.04
C PHE A 169 -22.58 -22.26 -25.07
N PRO A 170 -22.77 -21.42 -24.03
CA PRO A 170 -22.33 -20.03 -24.03
C PRO A 170 -20.82 -19.92 -23.74
N MET A 171 -19.98 -20.32 -24.69
CA MET A 171 -18.51 -20.35 -24.58
C MET A 171 -17.92 -19.03 -24.06
N ILE A 172 -18.41 -17.90 -24.55
CA ILE A 172 -17.95 -16.56 -24.15
C ILE A 172 -18.31 -16.27 -22.69
N GLY A 173 -19.55 -16.59 -22.28
CA GLY A 173 -19.99 -16.39 -20.90
C GLY A 173 -19.20 -17.25 -19.91
N THR A 174 -18.89 -18.49 -20.28
CA THR A 174 -18.06 -19.38 -19.44
C THR A 174 -16.61 -18.93 -19.37
N PHE A 175 -16.05 -18.44 -20.47
CA PHE A 175 -14.70 -17.86 -20.46
C PHE A 175 -14.62 -16.63 -19.54
N LEU A 176 -15.58 -15.71 -19.64
CA LEU A 176 -15.64 -14.54 -18.77
C LEU A 176 -15.86 -14.91 -17.30
N ALA A 177 -16.63 -15.97 -17.01
CA ALA A 177 -16.78 -16.50 -15.66
C ALA A 177 -15.45 -17.07 -15.11
N LEU A 178 -14.63 -17.72 -15.95
CA LEU A 178 -13.29 -18.15 -15.56
C LEU A 178 -12.37 -16.95 -15.29
N CYS A 179 -12.39 -15.92 -16.15
CA CYS A 179 -11.66 -14.68 -15.92
C CYS A 179 -12.09 -14.00 -14.61
N PHE A 180 -13.40 -14.00 -14.31
CA PHE A 180 -13.92 -13.53 -13.03
C PHE A 180 -13.30 -14.29 -11.85
N LEU A 181 -13.29 -15.63 -11.87
CA LEU A 181 -12.69 -16.45 -10.79
C LEU A 181 -11.19 -16.17 -10.60
N VAL A 182 -10.44 -16.00 -11.69
CA VAL A 182 -9.02 -15.62 -11.63
C VAL A 182 -8.86 -14.23 -11.02
N SER A 183 -9.63 -13.24 -11.48
CA SER A 183 -9.59 -11.87 -10.95
C SER A 183 -9.96 -11.81 -9.46
N LEU A 184 -10.94 -12.61 -9.04
CA LEU A 184 -11.38 -12.73 -7.64
C LEU A 184 -10.28 -13.35 -6.77
N THR A 185 -9.59 -14.37 -7.28
CA THR A 185 -8.45 -14.99 -6.59
C THR A 185 -7.32 -13.98 -6.40
N LEU A 186 -6.99 -13.20 -7.43
CA LEU A 186 -5.97 -12.14 -7.35
C LEU A 186 -6.37 -11.03 -6.37
N LEU A 187 -7.64 -10.61 -6.36
CA LEU A 187 -8.16 -9.66 -5.38
C LEU A 187 -8.01 -10.21 -3.96
N SER A 188 -8.36 -11.48 -3.73
CA SER A 188 -8.21 -12.13 -2.42
C SER A 188 -6.74 -12.16 -1.98
N LEU A 189 -5.81 -12.46 -2.89
CA LEU A 189 -4.37 -12.42 -2.61
C LEU A 189 -3.89 -11.00 -2.30
N LYS A 190 -4.39 -9.98 -3.02
CA LYS A 190 -4.06 -8.57 -2.74
C LYS A 190 -4.55 -8.13 -1.37
N MET A 191 -5.77 -8.53 -0.99
CA MET A 191 -6.33 -8.26 0.34
C MET A 191 -5.52 -8.95 1.44
N TYR A 192 -5.08 -10.19 1.19
CA TYR A 192 -4.17 -10.89 2.07
C TYR A 192 -2.83 -10.17 2.21
N ASP A 193 -2.21 -9.72 1.10
CA ASP A 193 -0.94 -8.98 1.15
C ASP A 193 -1.03 -7.70 1.98
N GLN A 194 -2.14 -6.98 1.89
CA GLN A 194 -2.36 -5.78 2.69
C GLN A 194 -2.51 -6.05 4.18
N SER A 195 -2.96 -7.26 4.56
CA SER A 195 -3.07 -7.65 5.97
C SER A 195 -1.72 -7.98 6.62
N ILE A 196 -0.70 -8.29 5.81
CA ILE A 196 0.65 -8.60 6.30
C ILE A 196 1.36 -7.30 6.63
N VAL A 197 1.55 -6.99 7.90
CA VAL A 197 2.26 -5.76 8.31
C VAL A 197 3.73 -5.85 7.89
N ARG A 198 4.19 -4.87 7.11
CA ARG A 198 5.54 -4.77 6.58
C ARG A 198 6.21 -3.51 7.11
N ALA A 199 7.52 -3.59 7.30
CA ALA A 199 8.34 -2.49 7.74
C ALA A 199 9.66 -2.45 6.99
N THR A 200 10.32 -1.29 7.03
CA THR A 200 11.67 -1.09 6.51
C THR A 200 12.61 -0.80 7.65
N VAL A 201 13.77 -1.45 7.66
CA VAL A 201 14.84 -1.15 8.61
C VAL A 201 15.40 0.25 8.29
N VAL A 202 15.34 1.16 9.26
CA VAL A 202 15.76 2.58 9.07
C VAL A 202 17.13 2.90 9.66
N ASP A 203 17.63 2.07 10.55
CA ASP A 203 19.00 2.18 11.04
C ASP A 203 19.97 1.50 10.07
N ASP A 204 21.23 1.95 10.03
CA ASP A 204 22.23 1.42 9.10
C ASP A 204 22.49 -0.08 9.30
N LYS A 205 22.45 -0.51 10.57
CA LYS A 205 22.62 -1.91 10.99
C LYS A 205 21.79 -2.20 12.23
N VAL A 206 21.03 -3.29 12.21
CA VAL A 206 20.22 -3.76 13.33
C VAL A 206 20.40 -5.26 13.49
N SER A 207 20.79 -5.69 14.69
CA SER A 207 20.90 -7.12 15.01
C SER A 207 19.57 -7.65 15.52
N LEU A 208 19.05 -8.69 14.87
CA LEU A 208 17.89 -9.45 15.32
C LEU A 208 18.23 -10.20 16.60
N GLN A 209 17.40 -10.03 17.62
CA GLN A 209 17.60 -10.64 18.92
C GLN A 209 16.67 -11.85 19.13
N SER A 210 17.10 -12.83 19.91
CA SER A 210 16.27 -13.99 20.25
C SER A 210 15.05 -13.66 21.13
N ALA A 211 15.14 -12.62 21.95
CA ALA A 211 14.10 -12.18 22.89
C ALA A 211 14.06 -10.65 22.97
N PRO A 212 12.95 -10.05 23.44
CA PRO A 212 12.90 -8.62 23.70
C PRO A 212 13.74 -8.26 24.93
N GLY A 213 14.73 -7.39 24.77
CA GLY A 213 15.52 -6.87 25.89
C GLY A 213 16.92 -6.43 25.47
N ASP A 214 17.54 -5.53 26.23
CA ASP A 214 18.92 -5.14 25.93
C ASP A 214 19.86 -6.32 26.24
N ASN A 215 20.84 -6.55 25.36
CA ASN A 215 21.91 -7.57 25.49
C ASN A 215 21.49 -9.04 25.30
N GLN A 216 20.54 -9.32 24.41
CA GLN A 216 20.16 -10.67 23.99
C GLN A 216 21.05 -11.19 22.85
N VAL A 217 21.01 -12.51 22.61
CA VAL A 217 21.82 -13.16 21.57
C VAL A 217 21.41 -12.63 20.19
N ALA A 218 22.37 -12.07 19.46
CA ALA A 218 22.20 -11.65 18.08
C ALA A 218 22.13 -12.87 17.17
N LEU A 219 21.01 -13.03 16.47
CA LEU A 219 20.75 -14.14 15.56
C LEU A 219 21.19 -13.81 14.13
N LEU A 220 20.90 -12.60 13.66
CA LEU A 220 21.19 -12.14 12.30
C LEU A 220 21.29 -10.62 12.25
N ASP A 221 22.25 -10.10 11.49
CA ASP A 221 22.38 -8.67 11.24
C ASP A 221 21.58 -8.28 9.99
N LEU A 222 20.63 -7.37 10.17
CA LEU A 222 19.92 -6.68 9.10
C LEU A 222 20.56 -5.33 8.83
N TYR A 223 20.45 -4.86 7.59
CA TYR A 223 20.97 -3.58 7.15
C TYR A 223 19.83 -2.63 6.77
N GLY A 224 20.11 -1.32 6.84
CA GLY A 224 19.17 -0.28 6.46
C GLY A 224 18.60 -0.49 5.05
N GLY A 225 17.31 -0.20 4.88
CA GLY A 225 16.59 -0.34 3.61
C GLY A 225 16.03 -1.74 3.35
N MET A 226 16.36 -2.75 4.16
CA MET A 226 15.75 -4.08 4.05
C MET A 226 14.26 -4.04 4.41
N GLU A 227 13.44 -4.78 3.66
CA GLU A 227 12.03 -4.99 3.95
C GLU A 227 11.89 -6.19 4.90
N VAL A 228 11.12 -6.03 5.96
CA VAL A 228 10.85 -7.06 6.96
C VAL A 228 9.34 -7.17 7.22
N ILE A 229 8.90 -8.34 7.66
CA ILE A 229 7.52 -8.60 8.04
C ILE A 229 7.41 -8.50 9.55
N VAL A 230 6.46 -7.70 10.04
CA VAL A 230 6.17 -7.56 11.47
C VAL A 230 5.17 -8.63 11.89
N GLN A 231 5.54 -9.44 12.88
CA GLN A 231 4.67 -10.52 13.38
C GLN A 231 3.99 -10.15 14.70
N ASN A 232 4.73 -9.54 15.61
CA ASN A 232 4.24 -9.24 16.95
C ASN A 232 4.88 -7.97 17.51
N GLU A 233 4.22 -7.33 18.46
CA GLU A 233 4.72 -6.14 19.14
C GLU A 233 4.66 -6.32 20.66
N ASN A 234 5.70 -5.90 21.35
CA ASN A 234 5.80 -5.91 22.80
C ASN A 234 6.48 -4.63 23.29
N ASN A 235 5.68 -3.67 23.75
CA ASN A 235 6.14 -2.36 24.20
C ASN A 235 7.05 -1.67 23.17
N ASP A 236 8.34 -1.53 23.47
CA ASP A 236 9.35 -0.89 22.62
C ASP A 236 10.01 -1.85 21.60
N TRP A 237 9.59 -3.11 21.58
CA TRP A 237 10.16 -4.17 20.75
C TRP A 237 9.15 -4.69 19.73
N VAL A 238 9.66 -5.01 18.55
CA VAL A 238 8.89 -5.56 17.44
C VAL A 238 9.56 -6.84 16.98
N GLN A 239 8.78 -7.91 16.88
CA GLN A 239 9.23 -9.16 16.30
C GLN A 239 9.11 -9.06 14.78
N VAL A 240 10.24 -9.18 14.10
CA VAL A 240 10.33 -9.07 12.65
C VAL A 240 10.95 -10.32 12.05
N THR A 241 10.51 -10.64 10.85
CA THR A 241 11.01 -11.74 10.03
C THR A 241 11.51 -11.17 8.72
N TYR A 242 12.76 -11.46 8.38
CA TYR A 242 13.22 -11.22 7.02
C TYR A 242 12.63 -12.31 6.10
N PRO A 243 11.94 -11.96 4.99
CA PRO A 243 11.24 -12.94 4.17
C PRO A 243 12.12 -14.14 3.79
N GLY A 244 11.65 -15.36 4.04
CA GLY A 244 12.41 -16.59 3.78
C GLY A 244 13.63 -16.82 4.69
N SER A 245 13.68 -16.17 5.85
CA SER A 245 14.78 -16.27 6.84
C SER A 245 14.25 -16.38 8.28
N ILE A 246 15.13 -16.18 9.26
CA ILE A 246 14.81 -16.30 10.68
C ILE A 246 14.02 -15.11 11.21
N THR A 247 13.30 -15.35 12.31
CA THR A 247 12.54 -14.34 13.04
C THR A 247 13.32 -13.89 14.27
N GLY A 248 13.28 -12.60 14.59
CA GLY A 248 13.90 -12.05 15.79
C GLY A 248 13.28 -10.72 16.21
N TRP A 249 13.72 -10.20 17.35
CA TRP A 249 13.25 -8.96 17.95
C TRP A 249 14.17 -7.80 17.61
N VAL A 250 13.59 -6.64 17.30
CA VAL A 250 14.29 -5.37 17.07
C VAL A 250 13.57 -4.24 17.81
N LYS A 251 14.27 -3.15 18.09
CA LYS A 251 13.63 -1.95 18.67
C LYS A 251 12.65 -1.35 17.67
N LYS A 252 11.50 -0.87 18.16
CA LYS A 252 10.46 -0.25 17.32
C LYS A 252 10.98 0.98 16.56
N SER A 253 11.91 1.73 17.14
CA SER A 253 12.53 2.90 16.50
C SER A 253 13.41 2.55 15.30
N ALA A 254 13.95 1.33 15.25
CA ALA A 254 14.83 0.85 14.20
C ALA A 254 14.08 0.44 12.91
N VAL A 255 12.75 0.41 12.94
CA VAL A 255 11.90 0.01 11.82
C VAL A 255 10.78 1.02 11.56
N LEU A 256 10.54 1.33 10.30
CA LEU A 256 9.40 2.14 9.85
C LEU A 256 8.36 1.23 9.20
N ARG A 257 7.15 1.19 9.75
CA ARG A 257 6.02 0.50 9.10
C ARG A 257 5.71 1.14 7.75
N THR A 258 5.57 0.32 6.73
CA THR A 258 5.37 0.77 5.34
C THR A 258 3.95 0.59 4.85
N ASN A 259 3.13 -0.25 5.47
CA ASN A 259 1.71 -0.41 5.14
C ASN A 259 0.79 -0.10 6.30
#